data_AF-A0A7V9HA74-F1
#
_entry.id   AF-A0A7V9HA74-F1
#
_cell.length_a   1.000
_cell.length_b   1.000
_cell.length_c   1.000
_cell.angle_alpha   90.00
_cell.angle_beta   90.00
_cell.angle_gamma   90.00
#
_symmetry.space_group_name_H-M   'P 1'
#
loop_
_entity.id
_entity.type
_entity.pdbx_description
1 polymer ?
#
loop_
_entity_poly.entity_id
_entity_poly.type
_entity_poly.pdbx_seq_one_letter_code
_entity_poly.pdbx_strand_id
1 'polypeptide(L)'
;MATQTTRSRRTAGTEARIQINTEDIGQLEAGRTLVIAQLEEAHAAEGAAVTTHRAHIAMTPEGPYRRLLDRHLEETRQQASQLQDRLSELGANRSVLAVGFGAAQTVIGQALALTKGPVDLVRGRAGEEKLLKNAKDEVATEALEIATYDGIEATARAVGDVKTAELAVRIRGQEERQLSALREQLPELAKATVRAIAAGDASYDVSTTGAAQGLRGLRDEVEEDVEQMGDEVKTKAKRAQRSTRRTTAKAAGSAKRTANKAATTAEKTAGKAADKADQAEKATAGSASNGDLPIKNYDDLNAGEINTKLSGLTAGELRRVETYEKGHAKRSTVLERIDSLKQSA
;
A
#
# COMPACT_ATOMS: atom_id res chain seq x y z
N MET A 1 59.52 13.39 -26.55
CA MET A 1 58.75 12.24 -26.07
C MET A 1 57.78 12.71 -25.00
N ALA A 2 56.53 12.91 -25.39
CA ALA A 2 55.43 13.23 -24.49
C ALA A 2 54.74 11.92 -24.08
N THR A 3 54.30 11.83 -22.82
CA THR A 3 53.11 11.12 -22.29
C THR A 3 53.39 10.44 -20.94
N GLN A 4 53.14 11.15 -19.83
CA GLN A 4 52.73 10.55 -18.56
C GLN A 4 52.29 11.62 -17.54
N THR A 5 51.23 12.36 -17.83
CA THR A 5 50.58 13.20 -16.78
C THR A 5 49.10 13.37 -17.08
N THR A 6 48.35 12.27 -17.21
CA THR A 6 46.89 12.37 -17.40
C THR A 6 46.11 11.14 -16.92
N ARG A 7 46.53 10.50 -15.82
CA ARG A 7 45.73 9.39 -15.22
C ARG A 7 45.30 9.63 -13.77
N SER A 8 45.92 10.56 -13.05
CA SER A 8 45.62 10.79 -11.62
C SER A 8 44.43 11.74 -11.36
N ARG A 9 43.96 12.51 -12.36
CA ARG A 9 42.88 13.49 -12.17
C ARG A 9 41.46 12.96 -12.45
N ARG A 10 41.32 11.72 -12.94
CA ARG A 10 40.02 11.14 -13.35
C ARG A 10 39.40 10.22 -12.29
N THR A 11 40.16 9.79 -11.28
CA THR A 11 39.65 9.00 -10.15
C THR A 11 39.07 9.89 -9.05
N ALA A 12 39.68 11.05 -8.78
CA ALA A 12 39.17 12.03 -7.81
C ALA A 12 37.83 12.68 -8.20
N GLY A 13 37.46 12.65 -9.49
CA GLY A 13 36.17 13.18 -9.98
C GLY A 13 35.01 12.18 -9.93
N THR A 14 35.29 10.91 -9.65
CA THR A 14 34.27 9.84 -9.60
C THR A 14 33.81 9.54 -8.18
N GLU A 15 34.65 9.79 -7.17
CA GLU A 15 34.31 9.63 -5.74
C GLU A 15 33.25 10.63 -5.26
N ALA A 16 33.03 11.74 -5.97
CA ALA A 16 32.09 12.79 -5.60
C ALA A 16 30.66 12.63 -6.16
N ARG A 17 30.27 11.46 -6.72
CA ARG A 17 29.03 11.34 -7.53
C ARG A 17 27.93 10.42 -7.00
N ILE A 18 28.04 9.88 -5.79
CA ILE A 18 26.99 9.06 -5.17
C ILE A 18 26.76 9.45 -3.71
N GLN A 19 26.83 10.74 -3.38
CA GLN A 19 26.15 11.24 -2.20
C GLN A 19 24.80 11.75 -2.66
N ILE A 20 23.73 11.05 -2.26
CA ILE A 20 22.39 11.61 -2.38
C ILE A 20 22.37 12.98 -1.71
N ASN A 21 21.67 13.93 -2.31
CA ASN A 21 21.46 15.21 -1.67
C ASN A 21 20.49 14.98 -0.50
N THR A 22 21.01 14.94 0.73
CA THR A 22 20.19 14.74 1.94
C THR A 22 19.24 15.92 2.22
N GLU A 23 19.47 17.08 1.59
CA GLU A 23 18.54 18.22 1.61
C GLU A 23 17.38 18.07 0.60
N ASP A 24 17.52 17.16 -0.37
CA ASP A 24 16.44 16.79 -1.29
C ASP A 24 15.58 15.69 -0.63
N ILE A 25 14.39 16.09 -0.20
CA ILE A 25 13.41 15.22 0.48
C ILE A 25 13.10 13.98 -0.35
N GLY A 26 13.01 14.09 -1.68
CA GLY A 26 12.68 12.95 -2.55
C GLY A 26 13.80 11.91 -2.60
N GLN A 27 15.05 12.36 -2.66
CA GLN A 27 16.22 11.46 -2.63
C GLN A 27 16.39 10.81 -1.26
N LEU A 28 16.17 11.57 -0.18
CA LEU A 28 16.23 11.06 1.18
C LEU A 28 15.13 10.02 1.45
N GLU A 29 13.90 10.24 0.99
CA GLU A 29 12.81 9.28 1.11
C GLU A 29 13.06 7.99 0.32
N ALA A 30 13.60 8.11 -0.90
CA ALA A 30 13.98 6.95 -1.72
C ALA A 30 15.08 6.13 -1.03
N GLY A 31 16.11 6.80 -0.50
CA GLY A 31 17.19 6.17 0.26
C GLY A 31 16.70 5.50 1.54
N ARG A 32 15.82 6.16 2.30
CA ARG A 32 15.19 5.59 3.50
C ARG A 32 14.35 4.36 3.18
N THR A 33 13.64 4.37 2.06
CA THR A 33 12.85 3.21 1.58
C THR A 33 13.76 2.04 1.24
N LEU A 34 14.92 2.29 0.61
CA LEU A 34 15.92 1.26 0.34
C LEU A 34 16.48 0.66 1.63
N VAL A 35 16.81 1.48 2.64
CA VAL A 35 17.28 0.98 3.94
C VAL A 35 16.23 0.09 4.61
N ILE A 36 14.96 0.49 4.60
CA ILE A 36 13.88 -0.33 5.16
C ILE A 36 13.78 -1.67 4.43
N ALA A 37 13.82 -1.67 3.09
CA ALA A 37 13.75 -2.90 2.32
C ALA A 37 14.92 -3.87 2.61
N GLN A 38 16.15 -3.36 2.72
CA GLN A 38 17.31 -4.19 3.06
C GLN A 38 17.25 -4.72 4.49
N LEU A 39 16.72 -3.95 5.44
CA LEU A 39 16.51 -4.43 6.82
C LEU A 39 15.39 -5.48 6.90
N GLU A 40 14.33 -5.35 6.10
CA GLU A 40 13.28 -6.38 5.99
C GLU A 40 13.84 -7.69 5.42
N GLU A 41 14.70 -7.59 4.40
CA GLU A 41 15.40 -8.74 3.82
C GLU A 41 16.34 -9.42 4.83
N ALA A 42 17.17 -8.64 5.53
CA ALA A 42 18.06 -9.16 6.58
C ALA A 42 17.27 -9.81 7.71
N HIS A 43 16.22 -9.16 8.22
CA HIS A 43 15.38 -9.73 9.28
C HIS A 43 14.75 -11.08 8.87
N ALA A 44 14.31 -11.19 7.62
CA ALA A 44 13.81 -12.45 7.09
C ALA A 44 14.92 -13.51 6.99
N ALA A 45 16.12 -13.13 6.56
CA ALA A 45 17.28 -14.02 6.47
C ALA A 45 17.68 -14.57 7.86
N GLU A 46 17.75 -13.72 8.88
CA GLU A 46 18.01 -14.11 10.27
C GLU A 46 16.98 -15.13 10.78
N GLY A 47 15.70 -14.91 10.50
CA GLY A 47 14.64 -15.87 10.85
C GLY A 47 14.81 -17.23 10.16
N ALA A 48 15.27 -17.25 8.91
CA ALA A 48 15.59 -18.49 8.21
C ALA A 48 16.84 -19.18 8.79
N ALA A 49 17.87 -18.41 9.14
CA ALA A 49 19.10 -18.90 9.76
C ALA A 49 18.82 -19.58 11.10
N VAL A 50 17.98 -18.99 11.97
CA VAL A 50 17.52 -19.60 13.23
C VAL A 50 16.95 -21.01 13.03
N THR A 51 16.15 -21.21 11.98
CA THR A 51 15.55 -22.50 11.66
C THR A 51 16.62 -23.52 11.24
N THR A 52 17.55 -23.09 10.39
CA THR A 52 18.68 -23.92 9.92
C THR A 52 19.61 -24.31 11.06
N HIS A 53 20.02 -23.37 11.92
CA HIS A 53 20.90 -23.64 13.04
C HIS A 53 20.27 -24.63 14.02
N ARG A 54 18.98 -24.50 14.35
CA ARG A 54 18.24 -25.47 15.17
C ARG A 54 18.33 -26.89 14.58
N ALA A 55 18.18 -27.03 13.27
CA ALA A 55 18.31 -28.32 12.60
C ALA A 55 19.74 -28.87 12.67
N HIS A 56 20.75 -28.04 12.42
CA HIS A 56 22.16 -28.44 12.54
C HIS A 56 22.54 -28.83 13.97
N ILE A 57 22.12 -28.04 14.95
CA ILE A 57 22.21 -28.30 16.39
C ILE A 57 21.60 -29.67 16.70
N ALA A 58 20.35 -29.93 16.31
CA ALA A 58 19.68 -31.20 16.59
C ALA A 58 20.48 -32.42 16.08
N MET A 59 21.23 -32.27 14.99
CA MET A 59 22.05 -33.32 14.39
C MET A 59 23.51 -33.36 14.87
N THR A 60 23.91 -32.44 15.74
CA THR A 60 25.30 -32.30 16.19
C THR A 60 25.46 -32.87 17.60
N PRO A 61 26.33 -33.89 17.79
CA PRO A 61 26.71 -34.42 19.11
C PRO A 61 27.30 -33.36 20.03
N GLU A 62 27.18 -33.55 21.35
CA GLU A 62 27.82 -32.68 22.34
C GLU A 62 29.33 -32.53 22.10
N GLY A 63 29.81 -31.28 22.12
CA GLY A 63 31.21 -30.99 21.82
C GLY A 63 31.49 -29.51 21.57
N PRO A 64 32.75 -29.15 21.24
CA PRO A 64 33.14 -27.78 20.91
C PRO A 64 32.31 -27.17 19.77
N TYR A 65 32.09 -27.94 18.71
CA TYR A 65 31.29 -27.50 17.56
C TYR A 65 29.82 -27.26 17.94
N ARG A 66 29.22 -28.14 18.75
CA ARG A 66 27.84 -27.97 19.23
C ARG A 66 27.65 -26.67 20.03
N ARG A 67 28.55 -26.41 20.99
CA ARG A 67 28.50 -25.19 21.81
C ARG A 67 28.66 -23.90 21.00
N LEU A 68 29.41 -23.97 19.91
CA LEU A 68 29.57 -22.87 18.97
C LEU A 68 28.26 -22.59 18.23
N LEU A 69 27.57 -23.63 17.75
CA LEU A 69 26.25 -23.48 17.13
C LEU A 69 25.19 -22.98 18.12
N ASP A 70 25.16 -23.51 19.35
CA ASP A 70 24.19 -23.09 20.37
C ASP A 70 24.33 -21.58 20.70
N ARG A 71 25.58 -21.10 20.86
CA ARG A 71 25.85 -19.67 21.07
C ARG A 71 25.38 -18.83 19.89
N HIS A 72 25.70 -19.27 18.67
CA HIS A 72 25.35 -18.52 17.49
C HIS A 72 23.84 -18.43 17.30
N LEU A 73 23.09 -19.51 17.53
CA LEU A 73 21.62 -19.48 17.53
C LEU A 73 21.05 -18.41 18.48
N GLU A 74 21.64 -18.22 19.67
CA GLU A 74 21.23 -17.15 20.59
C GLU A 74 21.56 -15.76 20.05
N GLU A 75 22.73 -15.59 19.42
CA GLU A 75 23.15 -14.34 18.77
C GLU A 75 22.23 -14.00 17.58
N THR A 76 21.96 -14.94 16.67
CA THR A 76 21.04 -14.81 15.53
C THR A 76 19.63 -14.39 15.95
N ARG A 77 19.10 -14.98 17.03
CA ARG A 77 17.79 -14.56 17.59
C ARG A 77 17.81 -13.13 18.12
N GLN A 78 18.90 -12.72 18.77
CA GLN A 78 19.06 -11.35 19.25
C GLN A 78 19.21 -10.37 18.08
N GLN A 79 19.90 -10.74 17.00
CA GLN A 79 20.04 -9.95 15.78
C GLN A 79 18.66 -9.72 15.13
N ALA A 80 17.86 -10.79 14.96
CA ALA A 80 16.49 -10.68 14.46
C ALA A 80 15.64 -9.69 15.30
N SER A 81 15.70 -9.78 16.63
CA SER A 81 14.98 -8.83 17.51
C SER A 81 15.46 -7.39 17.32
N GLN A 82 16.78 -7.15 17.22
CA GLN A 82 17.33 -5.82 17.01
C GLN A 82 16.93 -5.20 15.66
N LEU A 83 16.86 -6.02 14.61
CA LEU A 83 16.39 -5.59 13.29
C LEU A 83 14.91 -5.23 13.31
N GLN A 84 14.07 -6.03 13.97
CA GLN A 84 12.64 -5.76 14.14
C GLN A 84 12.38 -4.46 14.91
N ASP A 85 13.16 -4.22 15.97
CA ASP A 85 13.12 -2.96 16.72
C ASP A 85 13.50 -1.77 15.82
N ARG A 86 14.56 -1.92 15.03
CA ARG A 86 15.01 -0.87 14.10
C ARG A 86 13.97 -0.58 13.01
N LEU A 87 13.36 -1.60 12.43
CA LEU A 87 12.27 -1.47 11.45
C LEU A 87 11.07 -0.74 12.05
N SER A 88 10.74 -1.03 13.31
CA SER A 88 9.65 -0.37 14.05
C SER A 88 9.93 1.13 14.24
N GLU A 89 11.17 1.50 14.58
CA GLU A 89 11.60 2.90 14.70
C GLU A 89 11.59 3.65 13.37
N LEU A 90 11.97 2.98 12.27
CA LEU A 90 11.85 3.52 10.92
C LEU A 90 10.39 3.64 10.46
N GLY A 91 9.43 3.21 11.27
CA GLY A 91 8.01 3.36 10.95
C GLY A 91 7.59 2.52 9.76
N ALA A 92 8.25 1.36 9.54
CA ALA A 92 7.83 0.38 8.54
C ALA A 92 6.33 0.01 8.69
N ASN A 93 5.80 0.10 9.91
CA ASN A 93 4.37 -0.01 10.24
C ASN A 93 3.44 1.01 9.54
N ARG A 94 3.96 2.09 8.94
CA ARG A 94 3.21 3.12 8.20
C ARG A 94 3.39 3.05 6.68
N SER A 95 4.32 2.23 6.17
CA SER A 95 4.58 2.08 4.73
C SER A 95 3.71 0.97 4.13
N VAL A 96 2.39 1.15 4.19
CA VAL A 96 1.41 0.29 3.49
C VAL A 96 1.37 0.59 1.97
N LEU A 97 2.28 1.43 1.47
CA LEU A 97 2.37 1.84 0.06
C LEU A 97 3.51 1.17 -0.72
N ALA A 98 4.08 0.08 -0.21
CA ALA A 98 5.05 -0.76 -0.92
C ALA A 98 4.47 -2.09 -1.43
N VAL A 99 3.15 -2.16 -1.67
CA VAL A 99 2.53 -3.26 -2.43
C VAL A 99 3.12 -3.39 -3.86
N GLY A 100 3.85 -2.37 -4.33
CA GLY A 100 4.49 -2.35 -5.64
C GLY A 100 5.97 -2.76 -5.70
N PHE A 101 6.63 -3.11 -4.58
CA PHE A 101 8.06 -3.49 -4.58
C PHE A 101 8.36 -4.85 -3.89
N GLY A 102 7.44 -5.38 -3.09
CA GLY A 102 7.62 -6.61 -2.28
C GLY A 102 7.34 -7.93 -3.00
N ALA A 103 7.29 -7.95 -4.33
CA ALA A 103 7.46 -9.17 -5.13
C ALA A 103 8.95 -9.43 -5.39
N ALA A 104 9.82 -9.13 -4.42
CA ALA A 104 11.20 -9.60 -4.39
C ALA A 104 11.15 -11.11 -4.13
N GLN A 105 10.94 -11.84 -5.22
CA GLN A 105 11.27 -13.24 -5.30
C GLN A 105 12.74 -13.44 -4.87
N THR A 106 12.96 -14.56 -4.18
CA THR A 106 14.17 -15.40 -4.24
C THR A 106 15.45 -14.93 -3.54
N VAL A 107 15.53 -14.99 -2.19
CA VAL A 107 16.86 -15.24 -1.56
C VAL A 107 16.81 -16.28 -0.42
N ILE A 108 15.80 -16.30 0.47
CA ILE A 108 15.61 -17.41 1.43
C ILE A 108 15.19 -18.71 0.74
N GLY A 109 14.69 -18.64 -0.49
CA GLY A 109 14.15 -19.78 -1.25
C GLY A 109 15.09 -20.98 -1.44
N GLN A 110 16.36 -20.87 -1.03
CA GLN A 110 17.37 -21.92 -1.13
C GLN A 110 18.11 -22.26 0.18
N ALA A 111 17.88 -21.57 1.30
CA ALA A 111 18.56 -21.89 2.57
C ALA A 111 18.16 -23.27 3.16
N LEU A 112 16.94 -23.76 2.86
CA LEU A 112 16.35 -24.96 3.48
C LEU A 112 15.86 -26.04 2.50
N ALA A 113 16.05 -25.87 1.19
CA ALA A 113 15.59 -26.88 0.23
C ALA A 113 16.42 -28.19 0.25
N LEU A 114 17.52 -28.28 1.01
CA LEU A 114 18.49 -29.38 0.94
C LEU A 114 18.96 -29.70 2.36
N THR A 115 18.89 -30.94 2.85
CA THR A 115 19.77 -32.00 2.33
C THR A 115 19.11 -33.33 1.92
N LYS A 116 17.80 -33.40 1.69
CA LYS A 116 17.00 -34.65 1.50
C LYS A 116 16.60 -35.29 2.84
N GLY A 117 15.39 -35.86 2.85
CA GLY A 117 14.61 -36.22 4.03
C GLY A 117 15.23 -37.27 4.98
N PRO A 118 14.50 -37.66 6.05
CA PRO A 118 15.01 -38.40 7.22
C PRO A 118 15.51 -39.83 6.95
N VAL A 119 15.71 -40.24 5.70
CA VAL A 119 15.95 -41.64 5.31
C VAL A 119 17.45 -41.96 5.12
N ASP A 120 18.34 -40.97 5.02
CA ASP A 120 19.80 -41.24 4.87
C ASP A 120 20.55 -41.45 6.20
N LEU A 121 19.85 -41.43 7.35
CA LEU A 121 20.42 -41.62 8.69
C LEU A 121 20.83 -43.08 9.01
N VAL A 122 20.57 -44.04 8.11
CA VAL A 122 20.59 -45.49 8.44
C VAL A 122 21.94 -46.19 8.16
N ARG A 123 23.04 -45.45 7.95
CA ARG A 123 24.37 -46.08 7.92
C ARG A 123 25.35 -45.18 8.65
N GLY A 124 25.90 -45.66 9.78
CA GLY A 124 26.86 -44.97 10.65
C GLY A 124 28.21 -44.58 10.01
N ARG A 125 28.28 -44.42 8.69
CA ARG A 125 29.40 -43.86 7.94
C ARG A 125 29.12 -42.42 7.43
N ALA A 126 27.91 -41.88 7.62
CA ALA A 126 27.48 -40.59 7.06
C ALA A 126 27.43 -39.43 8.08
N GLY A 127 27.64 -39.70 9.38
CA GLY A 127 27.48 -38.70 10.44
C GLY A 127 28.54 -37.60 10.40
N GLU A 128 29.82 -37.98 10.45
CA GLU A 128 30.95 -37.06 10.42
C GLU A 128 31.03 -36.27 9.10
N GLU A 129 30.79 -36.94 7.97
CA GLU A 129 30.71 -36.29 6.66
C GLU A 129 29.61 -35.23 6.64
N LYS A 130 28.46 -35.51 7.26
CA LYS A 130 27.36 -34.56 7.37
C LYS A 130 27.72 -33.38 8.30
N LEU A 131 28.39 -33.60 9.42
CA LEU A 131 28.84 -32.50 10.29
C LEU A 131 29.81 -31.57 9.55
N LEU A 132 30.76 -32.14 8.80
CA LEU A 132 31.67 -31.37 7.96
C LEU A 132 30.93 -30.58 6.88
N LYS A 133 29.90 -31.18 6.27
CA LYS A 133 29.07 -30.50 5.27
C LYS A 133 28.29 -29.35 5.90
N ASN A 134 27.58 -29.60 6.99
CA ASN A 134 26.82 -28.57 7.72
C ASN A 134 27.74 -27.40 8.10
N ALA A 135 28.95 -27.67 8.62
CA ALA A 135 29.90 -26.61 8.97
C ALA A 135 30.33 -25.75 7.77
N LYS A 136 30.43 -26.33 6.57
CA LYS A 136 30.71 -25.59 5.33
C LYS A 136 29.52 -24.75 4.90
N ASP A 137 28.31 -25.29 5.06
CA ASP A 137 27.07 -24.58 4.76
C ASP A 137 26.93 -23.37 5.72
N GLU A 138 27.21 -23.53 7.01
CA GLU A 138 27.27 -22.41 7.98
C GLU A 138 28.30 -21.36 7.56
N VAL A 139 29.54 -21.76 7.26
CA VAL A 139 30.59 -20.83 6.79
C VAL A 139 30.17 -20.02 5.56
N ALA A 140 29.41 -20.62 4.65
CA ALA A 140 28.90 -19.92 3.48
C ALA A 140 27.80 -18.91 3.86
N THR A 141 26.91 -19.27 4.78
CA THR A 141 25.87 -18.40 5.32
C THR A 141 26.46 -17.17 6.01
N GLU A 142 27.42 -17.35 6.94
CA GLU A 142 28.07 -16.23 7.63
C GLU A 142 28.72 -15.25 6.64
N ALA A 143 29.37 -15.77 5.59
CA ALA A 143 30.00 -14.92 4.59
C ALA A 143 28.98 -14.09 3.80
N LEU A 144 27.80 -14.63 3.54
CA LEU A 144 26.69 -13.91 2.92
C LEU A 144 26.11 -12.85 3.86
N GLU A 145 25.99 -13.15 5.16
CA GLU A 145 25.51 -12.22 6.18
C GLU A 145 26.48 -11.05 6.35
N ILE A 146 27.78 -11.31 6.43
CA ILE A 146 28.82 -10.26 6.45
C ILE A 146 28.67 -9.32 5.24
N ALA A 147 28.53 -9.88 4.03
CA ALA A 147 28.34 -9.09 2.82
C ALA A 147 27.03 -8.29 2.84
N THR A 148 25.96 -8.88 3.38
CA THR A 148 24.66 -8.22 3.56
C THR A 148 24.79 -7.01 4.48
N TYR A 149 25.45 -7.17 5.63
CA TYR A 149 25.65 -6.09 6.60
C TYR A 149 26.63 -5.03 6.13
N ASP A 150 27.66 -5.37 5.34
CA ASP A 150 28.49 -4.40 4.62
C ASP A 150 27.62 -3.51 3.70
N GLY A 151 26.70 -4.14 2.95
CA GLY A 151 25.76 -3.45 2.08
C GLY A 151 24.83 -2.52 2.86
N ILE A 152 24.25 -3.01 3.95
CA ILE A 152 23.35 -2.21 4.81
C ILE A 152 24.11 -1.03 5.44
N GLU A 153 25.32 -1.26 5.95
CA GLU A 153 26.16 -0.20 6.51
C GLU A 153 26.40 0.91 5.47
N ALA A 154 26.83 0.52 4.26
CA ALA A 154 27.12 1.47 3.20
C ALA A 154 25.89 2.28 2.79
N THR A 155 24.74 1.63 2.59
CA THR A 155 23.48 2.31 2.26
C THR A 155 23.03 3.24 3.39
N ALA A 156 23.06 2.77 4.63
CA ALA A 156 22.66 3.56 5.79
C ALA A 156 23.53 4.81 5.96
N ARG A 157 24.85 4.68 5.78
CA ARG A 157 25.77 5.83 5.80
C ARG A 157 25.47 6.83 4.68
N ALA A 158 25.17 6.34 3.47
CA ALA A 158 24.87 7.21 2.33
C ALA A 158 23.61 8.08 2.56
N VAL A 159 22.63 7.59 3.33
CA VAL A 159 21.40 8.31 3.67
C VAL A 159 21.45 9.05 5.02
N GLY A 160 22.59 9.02 5.70
CA GLY A 160 22.74 9.64 7.03
C GLY A 160 22.06 8.89 8.18
N ASP A 161 21.65 7.63 7.97
CA ASP A 161 21.09 6.77 9.01
C ASP A 161 22.20 6.13 9.85
N VAL A 162 22.76 6.93 10.76
CA VAL A 162 23.85 6.50 11.65
C VAL A 162 23.45 5.30 12.51
N LYS A 163 22.20 5.26 13.00
CA LYS A 163 21.74 4.20 13.90
C LYS A 163 21.68 2.85 13.20
N THR A 164 21.21 2.81 11.96
CA THR A 164 21.21 1.57 11.16
C THR A 164 22.64 1.16 10.80
N ALA A 165 23.51 2.11 10.42
CA ALA A 165 24.91 1.81 10.12
C ALA A 165 25.64 1.19 11.32
N GLU A 166 25.46 1.74 12.52
CA GLU A 166 26.05 1.19 13.75
C GLU A 166 25.49 -0.18 14.11
N LEU A 167 24.20 -0.43 13.86
CA LEU A 167 23.60 -1.75 14.03
C LEU A 167 24.26 -2.76 13.10
N ALA A 168 24.36 -2.45 11.80
CA ALA A 168 24.98 -3.32 10.81
C ALA A 168 26.45 -3.65 11.17
N VAL A 169 27.24 -2.66 11.62
CA VAL A 169 28.63 -2.88 12.07
C VAL A 169 28.70 -3.85 13.25
N ARG A 170 27.80 -3.73 14.23
CA ARG A 170 27.80 -4.62 15.40
C ARG A 170 27.47 -6.06 15.00
N ILE A 171 26.44 -6.24 14.19
CA ILE A 171 26.01 -7.56 13.71
C ILE A 171 27.12 -8.19 12.84
N ARG A 172 27.64 -7.45 11.84
CA ARG A 172 28.79 -7.91 11.04
C ARG A 172 29.96 -8.39 11.90
N GLY A 173 30.29 -7.67 12.97
CA GLY A 173 31.35 -8.08 13.88
C GLY A 173 31.07 -9.38 14.64
N GLN A 174 29.80 -9.73 14.89
CA GLN A 174 29.39 -11.03 15.44
C GLN A 174 29.61 -12.13 14.41
N GLU A 175 29.10 -11.96 13.19
CA GLU A 175 29.26 -12.91 12.07
C GLU A 175 30.72 -13.13 11.69
N GLU A 176 31.57 -12.10 11.71
CA GLU A 176 33.01 -12.23 11.46
C GLU A 176 33.69 -13.15 12.51
N ARG A 177 33.33 -13.00 13.79
CA ARG A 177 33.87 -13.85 14.86
C ARG A 177 33.39 -15.28 14.71
N GLN A 178 32.11 -15.46 14.37
CA GLN A 178 31.51 -16.77 14.17
C GLN A 178 32.12 -17.48 12.96
N LEU A 179 32.24 -16.82 11.81
CA LEU A 179 32.92 -17.32 10.62
C LEU A 179 34.35 -17.78 10.94
N SER A 180 35.11 -16.98 11.70
CA SER A 180 36.46 -17.36 12.13
C SER A 180 36.44 -18.65 12.96
N ALA A 181 35.54 -18.72 13.94
CA ALA A 181 35.44 -19.86 14.84
C ALA A 181 34.96 -21.15 14.13
N LEU A 182 34.02 -21.05 13.18
CA LEU A 182 33.60 -22.16 12.34
C LEU A 182 34.75 -22.70 11.48
N ARG A 183 35.53 -21.80 10.87
CA ARG A 183 36.70 -22.18 10.06
C ARG A 183 37.76 -22.92 10.86
N GLU A 184 37.94 -22.58 12.14
CA GLU A 184 38.83 -23.29 13.05
C GLU A 184 38.36 -24.72 13.38
N GLN A 185 37.05 -25.01 13.29
CA GLN A 185 36.51 -26.36 13.50
C GLN A 185 36.66 -27.27 12.27
N LEU A 186 36.73 -26.71 11.06
CA LEU A 186 36.77 -27.49 9.81
C LEU A 186 37.87 -28.56 9.76
N PRO A 187 39.13 -28.31 10.19
CA PRO A 187 40.18 -29.33 10.16
C PRO A 187 39.87 -30.55 11.03
N GLU A 188 39.31 -30.36 12.22
CA GLU A 188 38.97 -31.46 13.12
C GLU A 188 37.78 -32.27 12.61
N LEU A 189 36.75 -31.60 12.07
CA LEU A 189 35.63 -32.27 11.41
C LEU A 189 36.10 -33.08 10.18
N ALA A 190 37.03 -32.53 9.39
CA ALA A 190 37.60 -33.25 8.26
C ALA A 190 38.42 -34.48 8.68
N LYS A 191 39.25 -34.38 9.73
CA LYS A 191 39.97 -35.52 10.30
C LYS A 191 39.02 -36.59 10.82
N ALA A 192 37.94 -36.20 11.50
CA ALA A 192 36.91 -37.12 11.98
C ALA A 192 36.26 -37.88 10.83
N THR A 193 35.89 -37.19 9.74
CA THR A 193 35.36 -37.81 8.52
C THR A 193 36.34 -38.82 7.92
N VAL A 194 37.64 -38.48 7.84
CA VAL A 194 38.65 -39.40 7.33
C VAL A 194 38.80 -40.64 8.22
N ARG A 195 38.83 -40.49 9.55
CA ARG A 195 38.88 -41.63 10.49
C ARG A 195 37.67 -42.56 10.31
N ALA A 196 36.47 -41.99 10.24
CA ALA A 196 35.24 -42.76 10.06
C ALA A 196 35.23 -43.54 8.74
N ILE A 197 35.64 -42.90 7.63
CA ILE A 197 35.59 -43.51 6.29
C ILE A 197 36.76 -44.49 6.07
N ALA A 198 37.99 -44.08 6.36
CA ALA A 198 39.20 -44.81 5.99
C ALA A 198 39.63 -45.83 7.04
N ALA A 199 39.45 -45.52 8.33
CA ALA A 199 39.85 -46.41 9.42
C ALA A 199 38.68 -47.24 9.99
N GLY A 200 37.43 -46.93 9.60
CA GLY A 200 36.24 -47.54 10.18
C GLY A 200 36.01 -47.17 11.64
N ASP A 201 36.71 -46.14 12.12
CA ASP A 201 36.66 -45.62 13.50
C ASP A 201 35.73 -44.41 13.54
N ALA A 202 34.42 -44.69 13.56
CA ALA A 202 33.38 -43.68 13.64
C ALA A 202 33.22 -43.19 15.09
N SER A 203 33.23 -41.87 15.26
CA SER A 203 33.08 -41.18 16.54
C SER A 203 31.71 -40.53 16.71
N TYR A 204 30.91 -40.46 15.64
CA TYR A 204 29.56 -39.91 15.66
C TYR A 204 28.60 -40.86 16.39
N ASP A 205 28.01 -40.36 17.47
CA ASP A 205 26.98 -41.07 18.23
C ASP A 205 25.66 -40.30 18.19
N VAL A 206 24.69 -40.85 17.46
CA VAL A 206 23.35 -40.25 17.35
C VAL A 206 22.64 -40.14 18.71
N SER A 207 22.95 -40.99 19.69
CA SER A 207 22.34 -40.93 21.02
C SER A 207 22.80 -39.72 21.83
N THR A 208 23.97 -39.18 21.49
CA THR A 208 24.51 -37.94 22.07
C THR A 208 24.07 -36.69 21.30
N THR A 209 23.28 -36.86 20.24
CA THR A 209 22.64 -35.75 19.55
C THR A 209 21.35 -35.38 20.25
N GLY A 210 21.05 -34.09 20.32
CA GLY A 210 19.74 -33.61 20.76
C GLY A 210 18.59 -33.95 19.81
N ALA A 211 18.75 -34.82 18.81
CA ALA A 211 17.78 -35.00 17.71
C ALA A 211 16.35 -35.29 18.17
N ALA A 212 16.17 -36.11 19.20
CA ALA A 212 14.86 -36.43 19.76
C ALA A 212 14.19 -35.24 20.47
N GLN A 213 14.99 -34.36 21.09
CA GLN A 213 14.52 -33.14 21.75
C GLN A 213 14.36 -31.98 20.76
N GLY A 214 15.28 -31.85 19.80
CA GLY A 214 15.22 -30.85 18.73
C GLY A 214 14.02 -31.06 17.81
N LEU A 215 13.63 -32.31 17.51
CA LEU A 215 12.39 -32.59 16.77
C LEU A 215 11.11 -32.23 17.54
N ARG A 216 11.13 -32.25 18.88
CA ARG A 216 10.01 -31.76 19.69
C ARG A 216 10.02 -30.23 19.77
N GLY A 217 11.16 -29.63 20.09
CA GLY A 217 11.30 -28.17 20.14
C GLY A 217 10.96 -27.49 18.81
N LEU A 218 11.40 -28.06 17.67
CA LEU A 218 11.00 -27.57 16.34
C LEU A 218 9.49 -27.71 16.08
N ARG A 219 8.82 -28.72 16.65
CA ARG A 219 7.35 -28.84 16.53
C ARG A 219 6.66 -27.80 17.42
N ASP A 220 7.07 -27.72 18.67
CA ASP A 220 6.47 -26.83 19.68
C ASP A 220 6.66 -25.36 19.28
N GLU A 221 7.82 -24.97 18.77
CA GLU A 221 8.10 -23.60 18.30
C GLU A 221 7.47 -23.29 16.95
N VAL A 222 7.39 -24.25 16.01
CA VAL A 222 6.61 -24.04 14.78
C VAL A 222 5.13 -23.91 15.10
N GLU A 223 4.63 -24.62 16.11
CA GLU A 223 3.26 -24.47 16.61
C GLU A 223 3.07 -23.08 17.24
N GLU A 224 4.02 -22.60 18.04
CA GLU A 224 4.00 -21.26 18.65
C GLU A 224 4.14 -20.13 17.62
N ASP A 225 5.06 -20.25 16.65
CA ASP A 225 5.21 -19.29 15.56
C ASP A 225 3.97 -19.27 14.65
N VAL A 226 3.35 -20.44 14.38
CA VAL A 226 2.09 -20.52 13.62
C VAL A 226 0.91 -19.93 14.41
N GLU A 227 0.85 -20.12 15.72
CA GLU A 227 -0.15 -19.48 16.58
C GLU A 227 0.04 -17.96 16.64
N GLN A 228 1.28 -17.51 16.85
CA GLN A 228 1.62 -16.08 16.96
C GLN A 228 1.40 -15.36 15.63
N MET A 229 1.79 -15.98 14.51
CA MET A 229 1.52 -15.49 13.15
C MET A 229 0.02 -15.53 12.84
N GLY A 230 -0.71 -16.55 13.30
CA GLY A 230 -2.17 -16.66 13.19
C GLY A 230 -2.91 -15.54 13.95
N ASP A 231 -2.44 -15.20 15.14
CA ASP A 231 -2.99 -14.13 15.96
C ASP A 231 -2.61 -12.75 15.44
N GLU A 232 -1.37 -12.56 14.96
CA GLU A 232 -0.95 -11.31 14.34
C GLU A 232 -1.69 -11.05 13.02
N VAL A 233 -1.89 -12.09 12.19
CA VAL A 233 -2.70 -12.04 10.95
C VAL A 233 -4.16 -11.76 11.28
N LYS A 234 -4.76 -12.41 12.28
CA LYS A 234 -6.13 -12.09 12.76
C LYS A 234 -6.24 -10.64 13.21
N THR A 235 -5.22 -10.12 13.89
CA THR A 235 -5.23 -8.77 14.46
C THR A 235 -5.05 -7.72 13.37
N LYS A 236 -4.11 -7.92 12.43
CA LYS A 236 -3.93 -7.10 11.23
C LYS A 236 -5.17 -7.14 10.33
N ALA A 237 -5.79 -8.32 10.13
CA ALA A 237 -7.03 -8.48 9.37
C ALA A 237 -8.21 -7.74 10.02
N LYS A 238 -8.40 -7.87 11.34
CA LYS A 238 -9.43 -7.11 12.08
C LYS A 238 -9.21 -5.60 11.99
N ARG A 239 -7.96 -5.14 12.07
CA ARG A 239 -7.60 -3.72 11.98
C ARG A 239 -7.80 -3.15 10.58
N ALA A 240 -7.44 -3.92 9.54
CA ALA A 240 -7.70 -3.61 8.14
C ALA A 240 -9.21 -3.57 7.84
N GLN A 241 -9.97 -4.59 8.26
CA GLN A 241 -11.42 -4.66 8.08
C GLN A 241 -12.15 -3.49 8.77
N ARG A 242 -11.69 -3.08 9.94
CA ARG A 242 -12.24 -1.93 10.70
C ARG A 242 -11.89 -0.59 10.03
N SER A 243 -10.71 -0.47 9.43
CA SER A 243 -10.33 0.68 8.60
C SER A 243 -11.20 0.78 7.34
N THR A 244 -11.36 -0.33 6.61
CA THR A 244 -12.20 -0.41 5.40
C THR A 244 -13.66 -0.13 5.70
N ARG A 245 -14.21 -0.65 6.81
CA ARG A 245 -15.59 -0.30 7.26
C ARG A 245 -15.73 1.19 7.57
N ARG A 246 -14.70 1.84 8.12
CA ARG A 246 -14.74 3.27 8.42
C ARG A 246 -14.69 4.13 7.15
N THR A 247 -13.90 3.73 6.15
CA THR A 247 -13.82 4.43 4.87
C THR A 247 -15.09 4.23 4.04
N THR A 248 -15.65 3.02 3.99
CA THR A 248 -16.92 2.75 3.29
C THR A 248 -18.11 3.43 3.97
N ALA A 249 -18.17 3.45 5.31
CA ALA A 249 -19.21 4.19 6.04
C ALA A 249 -19.11 5.72 5.80
N LYS A 250 -17.89 6.26 5.73
CA LYS A 250 -17.67 7.70 5.42
C LYS A 250 -18.06 8.03 3.97
N ALA A 251 -17.75 7.15 3.02
CA ALA A 251 -18.14 7.29 1.62
C ALA A 251 -19.68 7.19 1.45
N ALA A 252 -20.32 6.22 2.09
CA ALA A 252 -21.78 6.07 2.08
C ALA A 252 -22.48 7.26 2.74
N GLY A 253 -21.95 7.78 3.86
CA GLY A 253 -22.45 8.98 4.51
C GLY A 253 -22.24 10.26 3.70
N SER A 254 -21.21 10.33 2.85
CA SER A 254 -21.00 11.43 1.91
C SER A 254 -21.97 11.33 0.73
N ALA A 255 -22.13 10.14 0.15
CA ALA A 255 -23.06 9.87 -0.94
C ALA A 255 -24.52 10.14 -0.55
N LYS A 256 -24.93 9.73 0.66
CA LYS A 256 -26.27 10.00 1.21
C LYS A 256 -26.52 11.50 1.43
N ARG A 257 -25.49 12.26 1.84
CA ARG A 257 -25.59 13.73 1.97
C ARG A 257 -25.68 14.42 0.62
N THR A 258 -24.93 13.97 -0.38
CA THR A 258 -25.02 14.48 -1.75
C THR A 258 -26.37 14.16 -2.38
N ALA A 259 -26.90 12.95 -2.19
CA ALA A 259 -28.22 12.55 -2.66
C ALA A 259 -29.34 13.37 -2.01
N ASN A 260 -29.28 13.60 -0.69
CA ASN A 260 -30.27 14.45 -0.01
C ASN A 260 -30.18 15.91 -0.46
N LYS A 261 -28.97 16.42 -0.73
CA LYS A 261 -28.77 17.77 -1.29
C LYS A 261 -29.31 17.88 -2.72
N ALA A 262 -29.15 16.83 -3.53
CA ALA A 262 -29.71 16.75 -4.88
C ALA A 262 -31.24 16.66 -4.85
N ALA A 263 -31.82 15.85 -3.95
CA ALA A 263 -33.26 15.72 -3.76
C ALA A 263 -33.90 17.04 -3.30
N THR A 264 -33.33 17.71 -2.30
CA THR A 264 -33.81 19.02 -1.83
C THR A 264 -33.67 20.12 -2.89
N THR A 265 -32.63 20.04 -3.74
CA THR A 265 -32.48 20.96 -4.88
C THR A 265 -33.52 20.67 -5.95
N ALA A 266 -33.76 19.39 -6.27
CA ALA A 266 -34.77 18.94 -7.22
C ALA A 266 -36.18 19.35 -6.79
N GLU A 267 -36.51 19.18 -5.51
CA GLU A 267 -37.78 19.57 -4.89
C GLU A 267 -37.96 21.10 -4.93
N LYS A 268 -36.88 21.87 -4.70
CA LYS A 268 -36.90 23.34 -4.82
C LYS A 268 -37.04 23.81 -6.27
N THR A 269 -36.43 23.13 -7.25
CA THR A 269 -36.63 23.43 -8.69
C THR A 269 -38.01 23.00 -9.19
N ALA A 270 -38.56 21.90 -8.67
CA ALA A 270 -39.91 21.43 -8.98
C ALA A 270 -40.95 22.39 -8.42
N GLY A 271 -40.79 22.87 -7.18
CA GLY A 271 -41.62 23.93 -6.61
C GLY A 271 -41.57 25.21 -7.43
N LYS A 272 -40.37 25.63 -7.86
CA LYS A 272 -40.19 26.83 -8.69
C LYS A 272 -40.72 26.66 -10.13
N ALA A 273 -40.81 25.43 -10.64
CA ALA A 273 -41.40 25.10 -11.92
C ALA A 273 -42.93 25.02 -11.83
N ALA A 274 -43.47 24.50 -10.72
CA ALA A 274 -44.90 24.51 -10.42
C ALA A 274 -45.41 25.95 -10.21
N ASP A 275 -44.67 26.80 -9.47
CA ASP A 275 -45.00 28.22 -9.30
C ASP A 275 -44.95 29.00 -10.64
N LYS A 276 -44.10 28.57 -11.59
CA LYS A 276 -44.04 29.14 -12.94
C LYS A 276 -45.15 28.60 -13.84
N ALA A 277 -45.56 27.35 -13.68
CA ALA A 277 -46.66 26.75 -14.41
C ALA A 277 -48.01 27.34 -13.97
N ASP A 278 -48.20 27.55 -12.67
CA ASP A 278 -49.39 28.18 -12.10
C ASP A 278 -49.48 29.68 -12.48
N GLN A 279 -48.34 30.37 -12.59
CA GLN A 279 -48.27 31.72 -13.15
C GLN A 279 -48.46 31.78 -14.68
N ALA A 280 -48.07 30.72 -15.40
CA ALA A 280 -48.31 30.61 -16.84
C ALA A 280 -49.78 30.24 -17.15
N GLU A 281 -50.42 29.41 -16.33
CA GLU A 281 -51.84 29.05 -16.46
C GLU A 281 -52.76 30.22 -16.09
N LYS A 282 -52.39 31.05 -15.10
CA LYS A 282 -53.05 32.35 -14.86
C LYS A 282 -52.82 33.39 -15.95
N ALA A 283 -51.76 33.26 -16.76
CA ALA A 283 -51.47 34.17 -17.87
C ALA A 283 -52.07 33.72 -19.22
N THR A 284 -52.49 32.46 -19.36
CA THR A 284 -53.07 31.92 -20.61
C THR A 284 -54.59 31.85 -20.61
N ALA A 285 -55.27 32.22 -19.52
CA ALA A 285 -56.74 32.37 -19.49
C ALA A 285 -57.26 33.64 -20.21
N GLY A 286 -56.47 34.30 -21.06
CA GLY A 286 -56.86 35.56 -21.71
C GLY A 286 -56.16 35.94 -23.01
N SER A 287 -55.64 34.98 -23.80
CA SER A 287 -54.96 35.29 -25.07
C SER A 287 -55.62 34.61 -26.27
N ALA A 288 -56.71 35.19 -26.75
CA ALA A 288 -57.18 34.93 -28.11
C ALA A 288 -56.22 35.59 -29.11
N SER A 289 -55.66 34.83 -30.05
CA SER A 289 -54.85 35.36 -31.15
C SER A 289 -55.71 36.17 -32.12
N ASN A 290 -55.12 37.18 -32.78
CA ASN A 290 -55.74 38.15 -33.70
C ASN A 290 -56.74 37.57 -34.75
N GLY A 291 -56.65 36.28 -35.08
CA GLY A 291 -57.61 35.58 -35.97
C GLY A 291 -58.99 35.26 -35.37
N ASP A 292 -59.17 35.36 -34.05
CA ASP A 292 -60.40 34.96 -33.33
C ASP A 292 -61.18 36.17 -32.75
N LEU A 293 -60.81 37.38 -33.14
CA LEU A 293 -61.53 38.59 -32.76
C LEU A 293 -62.77 38.81 -33.66
N PRO A 294 -63.89 39.30 -33.10
CA PRO A 294 -65.09 39.63 -33.88
C PRO A 294 -64.87 40.68 -34.97
N ILE A 295 -63.80 41.48 -34.85
CA ILE A 295 -63.37 42.46 -35.84
C ILE A 295 -62.15 41.90 -36.57
N LYS A 296 -62.28 41.66 -37.87
CA LYS A 296 -61.18 41.20 -38.72
C LYS A 296 -60.06 42.25 -38.84
N ASN A 297 -58.82 41.78 -38.85
CA ASN A 297 -57.59 42.59 -38.96
C ASN A 297 -57.53 43.71 -37.91
N TYR A 298 -57.90 43.39 -36.67
CA TYR A 298 -58.07 44.37 -35.60
C TYR A 298 -56.81 45.23 -35.37
N ASP A 299 -55.64 44.60 -35.37
CA ASP A 299 -54.36 45.27 -35.14
C ASP A 299 -54.00 46.30 -36.23
N ASP A 300 -54.52 46.14 -37.44
CA ASP A 300 -54.24 47.00 -38.60
C ASP A 300 -55.17 48.23 -38.67
N LEU A 301 -56.20 48.30 -37.83
CA LEU A 301 -57.19 49.38 -37.82
C LEU A 301 -56.78 50.51 -36.87
N ASN A 302 -57.17 51.74 -37.21
CA ASN A 302 -57.02 52.88 -36.31
C ASN A 302 -58.19 52.96 -35.29
N ALA A 303 -58.02 53.77 -34.24
CA ALA A 303 -59.01 53.88 -33.16
C ALA A 303 -60.40 54.36 -33.61
N GLY A 304 -60.48 55.22 -34.64
CA GLY A 304 -61.76 55.71 -35.17
C GLY A 304 -62.52 54.62 -35.93
N GLU A 305 -61.82 53.84 -36.74
CA GLU A 305 -62.38 52.71 -37.48
C GLU A 305 -62.86 51.60 -36.54
N ILE A 306 -62.09 51.31 -35.48
CA ILE A 306 -62.49 50.36 -34.43
C ILE A 306 -63.76 50.84 -33.74
N ASN A 307 -63.82 52.11 -33.32
CA ASN A 307 -64.98 52.66 -32.61
C ASN A 307 -66.28 52.59 -33.41
N THR A 308 -66.20 52.65 -34.74
CA THR A 308 -67.36 52.51 -35.63
C THR A 308 -67.85 51.06 -35.69
N LYS A 309 -66.93 50.09 -35.65
CA LYS A 309 -67.26 48.65 -35.67
C LYS A 309 -67.75 48.14 -34.30
N LEU A 310 -67.38 48.80 -33.20
CA LEU A 310 -67.78 48.41 -31.85
C LEU A 310 -69.30 48.49 -31.61
N SER A 311 -70.00 49.45 -32.21
CA SER A 311 -71.45 49.60 -31.99
C SER A 311 -72.30 48.46 -32.57
N GLY A 312 -71.74 47.65 -33.47
CA GLY A 312 -72.43 46.49 -34.05
C GLY A 312 -72.20 45.18 -33.32
N LEU A 313 -71.43 45.17 -32.22
CA LEU A 313 -71.05 43.97 -31.49
C LEU A 313 -71.97 43.69 -30.31
N THR A 314 -72.16 42.41 -29.99
CA THR A 314 -72.91 41.99 -28.80
C THR A 314 -72.12 42.23 -27.50
N ALA A 315 -72.80 42.24 -26.35
CA ALA A 315 -72.16 42.41 -25.04
C ALA A 315 -71.06 41.36 -24.75
N GLY A 316 -71.21 40.13 -25.26
CA GLY A 316 -70.20 39.08 -25.16
C GLY A 316 -68.97 39.35 -26.04
N GLU A 317 -69.19 39.87 -27.25
CA GLU A 317 -68.12 40.22 -28.19
C GLU A 317 -67.34 41.46 -27.74
N LEU A 318 -68.04 42.46 -27.18
CA LEU A 318 -67.41 43.64 -26.59
C LEU A 318 -66.45 43.26 -25.45
N ARG A 319 -66.81 42.28 -24.61
CA ARG A 319 -65.91 41.77 -23.55
C ARG A 319 -64.65 41.11 -24.12
N ARG A 320 -64.77 40.39 -25.24
CA ARG A 320 -63.61 39.77 -25.91
C ARG A 320 -62.66 40.82 -26.45
N VAL A 321 -63.18 41.83 -27.15
CA VAL A 321 -62.39 42.96 -27.66
C VAL A 321 -61.78 43.78 -26.52
N GLU A 322 -62.51 44.02 -25.43
CA GLU A 322 -62.00 44.72 -24.24
C GLU A 322 -60.82 43.99 -23.60
N THR A 323 -60.92 42.66 -23.47
CA THR A 323 -59.86 41.83 -22.89
C THR A 323 -58.62 41.87 -23.77
N TYR A 324 -58.80 41.77 -25.09
CA TYR A 324 -57.70 41.87 -26.04
C TYR A 324 -57.04 43.24 -26.00
N GLU A 325 -57.80 44.34 -26.08
CA GLU A 325 -57.25 45.70 -26.11
C GLU A 325 -56.50 46.06 -24.81
N LYS A 326 -56.98 45.60 -23.65
CA LYS A 326 -56.27 45.74 -22.36
C LYS A 326 -54.95 44.97 -22.32
N GLY A 327 -54.85 43.86 -23.04
CA GLY A 327 -53.63 43.04 -23.15
C GLY A 327 -52.62 43.57 -24.17
N HIS A 328 -53.06 44.37 -25.16
CA HIS A 328 -52.27 44.76 -26.32
C HIS A 328 -52.02 46.28 -26.36
N ALA A 329 -52.63 47.00 -27.32
CA ALA A 329 -52.30 48.38 -27.64
C ALA A 329 -52.82 49.41 -26.61
N LYS A 330 -53.77 49.01 -25.74
CA LYS A 330 -54.30 49.83 -24.63
C LYS A 330 -54.73 51.25 -25.04
N ARG A 331 -55.36 51.38 -26.21
CA ARG A 331 -55.88 52.66 -26.73
C ARG A 331 -57.09 53.07 -25.87
N SER A 332 -56.92 54.11 -25.07
CA SER A 332 -57.94 54.60 -24.12
C SER A 332 -59.27 54.90 -24.81
N THR A 333 -59.24 55.50 -26.00
CA THR A 333 -60.44 55.86 -26.78
C THR A 333 -61.30 54.67 -27.20
N VAL A 334 -60.72 53.48 -27.32
CA VAL A 334 -61.42 52.24 -27.65
C VAL A 334 -62.02 51.63 -26.39
N LEU A 335 -61.26 51.58 -25.29
CA LEU A 335 -61.73 51.06 -24.01
C LEU A 335 -62.88 51.89 -23.43
N GLU A 336 -62.79 53.22 -23.49
CA GLU A 336 -63.85 54.15 -23.05
C GLU A 336 -65.13 54.00 -23.87
N ARG A 337 -64.99 53.77 -25.19
CA ARG A 337 -66.13 53.53 -26.07
C ARG A 337 -66.80 52.19 -25.77
N ILE A 338 -66.03 51.14 -25.50
CA ILE A 338 -66.57 49.83 -25.09
C ILE A 338 -67.32 49.94 -23.77
N ASP A 339 -66.76 50.65 -22.78
CA ASP A 339 -67.41 50.85 -21.49
C ASP A 339 -68.72 51.63 -21.63
N SER A 340 -68.72 52.69 -22.45
CA SER A 340 -69.94 53.46 -22.77
C SER A 340 -71.02 52.60 -23.42
N LEU A 341 -70.66 51.72 -24.36
CA LEU A 341 -71.60 50.81 -25.04
C LEU A 341 -72.13 49.71 -24.10
N LYS A 342 -71.31 49.22 -23.16
CA LYS A 342 -71.74 48.24 -22.15
C LYS A 342 -72.66 48.85 -21.08
N GLN A 343 -72.57 50.16 -20.84
CA GLN A 343 -73.47 50.88 -19.95
C GLN A 343 -74.80 51.28 -20.63
N SER A 344 -74.87 51.23 -21.96
CA SER A 344 -76.03 51.64 -22.77
C SER A 344 -76.83 50.47 -23.39
N ALA A 345 -76.47 49.23 -23.06
CA ALA A 345 -77.06 47.98 -23.57
C ALA A 345 -77.65 47.16 -22.43
#